data_AF-A0A7X9CBW7-F1
#
_entry.id   AF-A0A7X9CBW7-F1
#
_cell.length_a   1.000
_cell.length_b   1.000
_cell.length_c   1.000
_cell.angle_alpha   90.00
_cell.angle_beta   90.00
_cell.angle_gamma   90.00
#
_symmetry.space_group_name_H-M   'P 1'
#
loop_
_entity.id
_entity.type
_entity.pdbx_description
1 polymer ?
#
loop_
_entity_poly.entity_id
_entity_poly.type
_entity_poly.pdbx_seq_one_letter_code
_entity_poly.pdbx_strand_id
1 'polypeptide(L)'
;MPAQSLHCVRPTPALPRSPRGSALRPLDLSQVTLHPRGALGAWQELNASATIPRCIAQLETSGVIDNFRRLVGESGAEHRGFVFADSDLYKVIEAVAWEIGRSGTTVHDD
;
A
#
# COMPACT_ATOMS: atom_id res chain seq x y z
N MET A 1 -0.81 17.91 -34.69
CA MET A 1 -0.71 16.84 -33.69
C MET A 1 -0.61 17.50 -32.32
N PRO A 2 -1.60 17.40 -31.41
CA PRO A 2 -1.42 17.99 -30.09
C PRO A 2 -0.32 17.18 -29.38
N ALA A 3 0.69 17.89 -28.88
CA ALA A 3 1.75 17.31 -28.08
C ALA A 3 1.13 16.63 -26.85
N GLN A 4 1.37 15.32 -26.70
CA GLN A 4 1.05 14.63 -25.46
C GLN A 4 2.01 15.19 -24.41
N SER A 5 1.50 16.06 -23.53
CA SER A 5 2.23 16.43 -22.33
C SER A 5 2.53 15.14 -21.57
N LEU A 6 3.81 14.77 -21.52
CA LEU A 6 4.29 13.67 -20.68
C LEU A 6 4.10 14.11 -19.24
N HIS A 7 2.94 13.80 -18.67
CA HIS A 7 2.73 13.96 -17.24
C HIS A 7 3.65 12.95 -16.56
N CYS A 8 4.56 13.42 -15.71
CA CYS A 8 5.39 12.55 -14.89
C CYS A 8 4.45 11.84 -13.91
N VAL A 9 4.10 10.60 -14.22
CA VAL A 9 3.29 9.73 -13.37
C VAL A 9 4.15 9.38 -12.16
N ARG A 10 3.65 9.67 -10.94
CA ARG A 10 4.34 9.21 -9.73
C ARG A 10 4.32 7.69 -9.72
N PRO A 11 5.44 7.03 -9.38
CA PRO A 11 5.44 5.59 -9.17
C PRO A 11 4.41 5.24 -8.10
N THR A 12 3.47 4.34 -8.44
CA THR A 12 2.49 3.80 -7.50
C THR A 12 2.63 2.28 -7.46
N PRO A 13 2.36 1.62 -6.32
CA PRO A 13 2.56 0.17 -6.17
C PRO A 13 1.62 -0.67 -7.05
N ALA A 14 0.47 -0.11 -7.44
CA ALA A 14 -0.41 -0.69 -8.45
C ALA A 14 -0.75 0.36 -9.53
N LEU A 15 -0.77 -0.09 -10.79
CA LEU A 15 -1.14 0.73 -11.93
C LEU A 15 -2.54 0.35 -12.44
N PRO A 16 -3.36 1.34 -12.81
CA PRO A 16 -4.61 1.07 -13.51
C PRO A 16 -4.35 0.28 -14.80
N ARG A 17 -5.34 -0.52 -15.22
CA ARG A 17 -5.29 -1.24 -16.49
C ARG A 17 -4.92 -0.28 -17.63
N SER A 18 -4.03 -0.72 -18.52
CA SER A 18 -3.59 0.09 -19.65
C SER A 18 -4.80 0.65 -20.41
N PRO A 19 -4.84 1.97 -20.67
CA PRO A 19 -6.01 2.62 -21.27
C PRO A 19 -6.17 2.32 -22.77
N ARG A 20 -5.52 1.29 -23.31
CA ARG A 20 -5.69 0.89 -24.73
C ARG A 20 -7.16 0.53 -24.95
N GLY A 21 -7.83 1.31 -25.80
CA GLY A 21 -9.26 1.16 -26.09
C GLY A 21 -10.21 1.80 -25.07
N SER A 22 -9.70 2.50 -24.05
CA SER A 22 -10.54 3.25 -23.09
C SER A 22 -10.70 4.71 -23.52
N ALA A 23 -11.93 5.22 -23.45
CA ALA A 23 -12.22 6.65 -23.59
C ALA A 23 -11.78 7.47 -22.36
N LEU A 24 -11.51 6.80 -21.23
CA LEU A 24 -11.12 7.43 -19.98
C LEU A 24 -9.62 7.29 -19.72
N ARG A 25 -9.06 8.24 -18.98
CA ARG A 25 -7.68 8.22 -18.49
C ARG A 25 -7.70 8.26 -16.96
N PRO A 26 -7.02 7.33 -16.28
CA PRO A 26 -6.87 7.40 -14.83
C PRO A 26 -6.16 8.68 -14.42
N LEU A 27 -6.50 9.20 -13.25
CA LEU A 27 -5.77 10.30 -12.62
C LEU A 27 -4.57 9.74 -11.86
N ASP A 28 -3.43 10.40 -12.00
CA ASP A 28 -2.25 10.17 -11.18
C ASP A 28 -2.51 10.57 -9.72
N LEU A 29 -1.76 9.99 -8.78
CA LEU A 29 -1.88 10.27 -7.35
C LEU A 29 -1.69 11.75 -7.01
N SER A 30 -0.87 12.48 -7.78
CA SER A 30 -0.65 13.92 -7.62
C SER A 30 -1.79 14.79 -8.15
N GLN A 31 -2.71 14.23 -8.93
CA GLN A 31 -3.81 14.96 -9.57
C GLN A 31 -5.08 14.99 -8.69
N VAL A 32 -5.09 14.29 -7.56
CA VAL A 32 -6.22 14.23 -6.64
C VAL A 32 -5.76 14.61 -5.24
N THR A 33 -6.42 15.59 -4.63
CA THR A 33 -6.24 15.91 -3.21
C THR A 33 -7.56 15.68 -2.48
N LEU A 34 -7.53 14.81 -1.48
CA LEU A 34 -8.68 14.60 -0.60
C LEU A 34 -8.68 15.69 0.46
N HIS A 35 -9.77 16.43 0.56
CA HIS A 35 -9.86 17.54 1.51
C HIS A 35 -9.84 16.99 2.96
N PRO A 36 -8.99 17.52 3.88
CA PRO A 36 -8.84 16.97 5.23
C PRO A 36 -10.12 16.94 6.07
N ARG A 37 -10.99 17.94 5.90
CA ARG A 37 -12.32 17.99 6.54
C ARG A 37 -13.38 17.11 5.89
N GLY A 38 -13.07 16.44 4.78
CA GLY A 38 -13.95 15.49 4.12
C GLY A 38 -13.76 14.09 4.68
N ALA A 39 -14.80 13.25 4.65
CA ALA A 39 -14.75 11.90 5.21
C ALA A 39 -13.59 11.05 4.64
N LEU A 40 -13.36 11.11 3.33
CA LEU A 40 -12.26 10.39 2.68
C LEU A 40 -10.87 10.91 3.08
N GLY A 41 -10.73 12.23 3.28
CA GLY A 41 -9.49 12.81 3.78
C GLY A 41 -9.22 12.42 5.23
N ALA A 42 -10.25 12.42 6.07
CA ALA A 42 -10.15 11.97 7.46
C ALA A 42 -9.78 10.47 7.57
N TRP A 43 -10.33 9.60 6.70
CA TRP A 43 -9.94 8.20 6.64
C TRP A 43 -8.52 7.99 6.11
N GLN A 44 -8.09 8.77 5.12
CA GLN A 44 -6.72 8.74 4.64
C GLN A 44 -5.73 9.09 5.76
N GLU A 45 -6.04 10.11 6.56
CA GLU A 45 -5.22 10.50 7.72
C GLU A 45 -5.23 9.44 8.83
N LEU A 46 -6.39 8.85 9.12
CA LEU A 46 -6.47 7.74 10.09
C LEU A 46 -5.66 6.52 9.63
N ASN A 47 -5.66 6.23 8.32
CA ASN A 47 -4.86 5.14 7.79
C ASN A 47 -3.36 5.37 8.00
N ALA A 48 -2.87 6.57 7.68
CA ALA A 48 -1.48 6.93 7.87
C ALA A 48 -1.07 6.91 9.36
N SER A 49 -1.88 7.56 10.22
CA SER A 49 -1.52 7.77 11.63
C SER A 49 -1.74 6.56 12.54
N ALA A 50 -2.67 5.65 12.20
CA ALA A 50 -3.07 4.58 13.12
C ALA A 50 -3.23 3.21 12.47
N THR A 51 -3.87 3.11 11.30
CA THR A 51 -4.16 1.80 10.69
C THR A 51 -2.88 1.12 10.21
N ILE A 52 -2.05 1.81 9.43
CA ILE A 52 -0.81 1.24 8.87
C ILE A 52 0.14 0.77 9.99
N PRO A 53 0.49 1.60 11.00
CA PRO A 53 1.34 1.15 12.11
C PRO A 53 0.77 -0.06 12.84
N ARG A 54 -0.55 -0.09 13.07
CA ARG A 54 -1.19 -1.23 13.73
C ARG A 54 -1.18 -2.49 12.88
N CYS A 55 -1.40 -2.37 11.57
CA CYS A 55 -1.32 -3.49 10.65
C CYS A 55 0.10 -4.07 10.61
N ILE A 56 1.14 -3.23 10.59
CA ILE A 56 2.54 -3.69 10.68
C ILE A 56 2.77 -4.49 11.96
N ALA A 57 2.36 -3.95 13.12
CA ALA A 57 2.49 -4.66 14.40
C ALA A 57 1.68 -5.98 14.42
N GLN A 58 0.53 -6.02 13.73
CA GLN A 58 -0.31 -7.21 13.66
C GLN A 58 0.33 -8.33 12.85
N LEU A 59 1.19 -8.04 11.87
CA LEU A 59 1.88 -9.08 11.08
C LEU A 59 2.74 -9.98 11.96
N GLU A 60 3.40 -9.40 12.97
CA GLU A 60 4.17 -10.13 13.96
C GLU A 60 3.26 -10.95 14.89
N THR A 61 2.28 -10.29 15.51
CA THR A 61 1.45 -10.93 16.54
C THR A 61 0.51 -12.00 15.99
N SER A 62 0.02 -11.84 14.76
CA SER A 62 -0.79 -12.85 14.05
C SER A 62 0.00 -14.09 13.64
N GLY A 63 1.33 -13.98 13.53
CA GLY A 63 2.21 -15.03 13.07
C GLY A 63 2.45 -15.11 11.57
N VAL A 64 1.96 -14.12 10.81
CA VAL A 64 2.23 -14.05 9.37
C VAL A 64 3.73 -13.99 9.12
N ILE A 65 4.49 -13.20 9.88
CA ILE A 65 5.96 -13.13 9.69
C ILE A 65 6.64 -14.46 10.02
N ASP A 66 6.17 -15.18 11.04
CA ASP A 66 6.73 -16.50 11.38
C ASP A 66 6.50 -17.55 10.29
N ASN A 67 5.40 -17.44 9.52
CA ASN A 67 5.17 -18.30 8.35
C ASN A 67 6.26 -18.13 7.28
N PHE A 68 6.88 -16.95 7.19
CA PHE A 68 8.03 -16.71 6.31
C PHE A 68 9.35 -17.10 6.99
N ARG A 69 9.58 -16.69 8.24
CA ARG A 69 10.81 -17.01 9.00
C ARG A 69 11.06 -18.51 9.08
N ARG A 70 10.02 -19.33 9.23
CA ARG A 70 10.17 -20.79 9.27
C ARG A 70 10.74 -21.40 8.00
N LEU A 71 10.53 -20.77 6.83
CA LEU A 71 11.03 -21.26 5.54
C LEU A 71 12.55 -21.10 5.40
N VAL A 72 13.13 -20.17 6.17
CA VAL A 72 14.58 -19.89 6.21
C VAL A 72 15.24 -20.39 7.50
N GLY A 73 14.51 -21.13 8.34
CA GLY A 73 15.02 -21.69 9.59
C GLY A 73 15.13 -20.69 10.75
N GLU A 74 14.54 -19.50 10.63
CA GLU A 74 14.56 -18.45 11.66
C GLU A 74 13.40 -18.58 12.67
N SER A 75 12.46 -19.49 12.42
CA SER A 75 11.39 -19.83 13.37
C SER A 75 11.07 -21.32 13.32
N GLY A 76 10.90 -21.93 14.50
CA GLY A 76 10.43 -23.31 14.65
C GLY A 76 8.90 -23.42 14.77
N ALA A 77 8.17 -22.32 14.58
CA ALA A 77 6.72 -22.31 14.70
C ALA A 77 6.02 -23.10 13.57
N GLU A 78 4.92 -23.75 13.92
CA GLU A 78 3.98 -24.28 12.93
C GLU A 78 3.32 -23.15 12.13
N HIS A 79 2.82 -23.46 10.93
CA HIS A 79 2.09 -22.49 10.12
C HIS A 79 0.84 -22.00 10.88
N ARG A 80 0.65 -20.68 10.93
CA ARG A 80 -0.49 -20.02 11.60
C ARG A 80 -1.38 -19.28 10.61
N GLY A 81 -2.70 -19.33 10.86
CA GLY A 81 -3.70 -18.63 10.06
C GLY A 81 -4.27 -19.45 8.90
N PHE A 82 -5.05 -18.78 8.04
CA PHE A 82 -5.64 -19.39 6.85
C PHE A 82 -4.61 -19.58 5.73
N VAL A 83 -4.98 -20.34 4.70
CA VAL A 83 -4.14 -20.58 3.50
C VAL A 83 -3.76 -19.30 2.73
N PHE A 84 -4.38 -18.17 3.05
CA PHE A 84 -4.12 -16.85 2.46
C PHE A 84 -3.49 -15.86 3.45
N ALA A 85 -2.98 -16.34 4.61
CA ALA A 85 -2.39 -15.49 5.64
C ALA A 85 -1.25 -14.61 5.09
N ASP A 86 -0.47 -15.12 4.16
CA ASP A 86 0.59 -14.37 3.46
C ASP A 86 0.07 -13.10 2.76
N SER A 87 -1.21 -13.09 2.35
CA SER A 87 -1.82 -11.91 1.73
C SER A 87 -1.90 -10.71 2.65
N ASP A 88 -1.88 -10.91 3.98
CA ASP A 88 -1.89 -9.81 4.93
C ASP A 88 -0.57 -9.04 4.86
N LEU A 89 0.57 -9.73 4.75
CA LEU A 89 1.88 -9.09 4.54
C LEU A 89 1.87 -8.26 3.24
N TYR A 90 1.45 -8.86 2.13
CA TYR A 90 1.47 -8.19 0.83
C TYR A 90 0.57 -6.94 0.80
N LYS A 91 -0.63 -7.02 1.39
CA LYS A 91 -1.56 -5.86 1.46
C LYS A 91 -1.03 -4.75 2.36
N VAL A 92 -0.34 -5.09 3.45
CA VAL A 92 0.28 -4.08 4.33
C VAL A 92 1.43 -3.38 3.63
N ILE A 93 2.29 -4.12 2.92
CA ILE A 93 3.36 -3.52 2.09
C ILE A 93 2.77 -2.58 1.03
N GLU A 94 1.68 -3.00 0.37
CA GLU A 94 1.00 -2.15 -0.61
C GLU A 94 0.45 -0.87 0.03
N ALA A 95 -0.18 -0.96 1.21
CA ALA A 95 -0.68 0.21 1.93
C ALA A 95 0.44 1.18 2.31
N VAL A 96 1.57 0.68 2.79
CA VAL A 96 2.77 1.48 3.09
C VAL A 96 3.29 2.18 1.83
N ALA A 97 3.40 1.46 0.71
CA ALA A 97 3.86 2.02 -0.54
C ALA A 97 2.92 3.12 -1.09
N TRP A 98 1.60 2.97 -0.94
CA TRP A 98 0.64 4.04 -1.29
C TRP A 98 0.81 5.27 -0.41
N GLU A 99 1.05 5.08 0.89
CA GLU A 99 1.28 6.19 1.80
C GLU A 99 2.58 6.94 1.47
N ILE A 100 3.67 6.23 1.23
CA ILE A 100 4.95 6.81 0.76
C ILE A 100 4.75 7.58 -0.55
N GLY A 101 4.09 6.99 -1.55
CA GLY A 101 3.86 7.66 -2.84
C GLY A 101 3.00 8.93 -2.72
N ARG A 102 2.09 8.95 -1.75
CA ARG A 102 1.19 10.09 -1.49
C ARG A 102 1.91 11.21 -0.75
N SER A 103 2.46 10.92 0.42
CA SER A 103 2.97 11.92 1.37
C SER A 103 4.48 12.17 1.26
N GLY A 104 5.23 11.24 0.65
CA GLY A 104 6.69 11.25 0.67
C GLY A 104 7.25 10.95 2.07
N THR A 105 6.46 10.33 2.95
CA THR A 105 6.90 9.97 4.29
C THR A 105 8.06 8.97 4.25
N THR A 106 8.99 9.13 5.19
CA THR A 106 10.13 8.23 5.44
C THR A 106 9.98 7.49 6.77
N VAL A 107 8.81 7.58 7.42
CA VAL A 107 8.51 6.96 8.74
C VAL A 107 8.62 5.43 8.72
N HIS A 108 8.71 4.83 7.52
CA HIS A 108 8.78 3.37 7.32
C HIS A 108 10.12 2.92 6.71
N ASP A 109 11.15 3.77 6.72
CA ASP A 109 12.46 3.48 6.11
C ASP A 109 13.43 2.74 7.04
N ASP A 110 13.06 2.56 8.33
CA ASP A 110 13.87 1.91 9.37
C ASP A 110 13.81 0.37 9.33
#